data_AF-A0A4S8LGF9-F1
#
_entry.id   AF-A0A4S8LGF9-F1
#
_cell.length_a   1.000
_cell.length_b   1.000
_cell.length_c   1.000
_cell.angle_alpha   90.00
_cell.angle_beta   90.00
_cell.angle_gamma   90.00
#
_symmetry.space_group_name_H-M   'P 1'
#
loop_
_entity.id
_entity.type
_entity.pdbx_description
1 polymer ?
#
loop_
_entity_poly.entity_id
_entity_poly.type
_entity_poly.pdbx_seq_one_letter_code
_entity_poly.pdbx_strand_id
1 'polypeptide(L)'
;MASLDPLSEEDKGAVFYETAISLKPQKHSFIECVPLPWDQFELLPGYFKESILSSEAEWSQHKKLIQVDFSARPGGFRRAMVPNLPYFMVQFDHKGEKGYGHVIEGTDAMNDEEDGYDVGEKGGGDFPRWFAGEIIGNILDLEAQIWRRPRRIDFHSNKERVAKFKKFDWTGMIGRA
;
A
#
# COMPACT_ATOMS: atom_id res chain seq x y z
N MET A 1 10.82 9.46 27.94
CA MET A 1 10.96 9.57 26.48
C MET A 1 9.64 9.09 25.90
N ALA A 2 8.66 9.99 25.74
CA ALA A 2 7.34 9.59 25.23
C ALA A 2 7.50 9.23 23.76
N SER A 3 7.08 8.03 23.38
CA SER A 3 7.07 7.61 21.98
C SER A 3 6.16 8.56 21.19
N LEU A 4 6.69 9.15 20.13
CA LEU A 4 5.92 10.03 19.22
C LEU A 4 4.91 9.24 18.36
N ASP A 5 4.93 7.90 18.47
CA ASP A 5 4.11 7.02 17.66
C ASP A 5 2.84 6.62 18.43
N PRO A 6 1.63 6.99 17.95
CA PRO A 6 0.37 6.58 18.59
C PRO A 6 0.20 5.05 18.65
N LEU A 7 0.89 4.34 17.76
CA LEU A 7 0.80 2.90 17.59
C LEU A 7 1.62 2.15 18.64
N SER A 8 2.74 2.72 19.10
CA SER A 8 3.55 2.12 20.16
C SER A 8 2.94 2.34 21.54
N GLU A 9 2.11 3.38 21.73
CA GLU A 9 1.32 3.52 22.97
C GLU A 9 0.20 2.46 23.07
N GLU A 10 -0.26 1.93 21.93
CA GLU A 10 -1.36 0.96 21.86
C GLU A 10 -0.91 -0.49 21.60
N ASP A 11 0.40 -0.77 21.59
CA ASP A 11 0.98 -2.07 21.21
C ASP A 11 0.40 -2.62 19.89
N LYS A 12 0.41 -1.78 18.84
CA LYS A 12 -0.07 -2.13 17.50
C LYS A 12 1.04 -1.97 16.47
N GLY A 13 1.08 -2.89 15.51
CA GLY A 13 1.83 -2.72 14.26
C GLY A 13 1.04 -1.86 13.27
N ALA A 14 1.72 -1.24 12.32
CA ALA A 14 1.06 -0.54 11.21
C ALA A 14 1.61 -1.01 9.88
N VAL A 15 0.69 -1.23 8.95
CA VAL A 15 1.01 -1.52 7.56
C VAL A 15 0.68 -0.31 6.72
N PHE A 16 1.63 0.09 5.90
CA PHE A 16 1.48 1.16 4.93
C PHE A 16 1.45 0.56 3.54
N TYR A 17 0.45 0.88 2.73
CA TYR A 17 0.43 0.44 1.34
C TYR A 17 -0.08 1.51 0.40
N GLU A 18 0.30 1.36 -0.86
CA GLU A 18 -0.14 2.21 -1.95
C GLU A 18 -0.37 1.33 -3.18
N THR A 19 -1.49 1.58 -3.86
CA THR A 19 -1.89 0.85 -5.07
C THR A 19 -2.14 1.86 -6.19
N ALA A 20 -1.25 1.87 -7.18
CA ALA A 20 -1.33 2.70 -8.37
C ALA A 20 -1.58 1.81 -9.60
N ILE A 21 -2.83 1.73 -10.06
CA ILE A 21 -3.24 0.83 -11.15
C ILE A 21 -3.15 1.50 -12.52
N SER A 22 -3.42 2.80 -12.57
CA SER A 22 -3.37 3.57 -13.82
C SER A 22 -2.94 5.00 -13.54
N LEU A 23 -1.95 5.45 -14.30
CA LEU A 23 -1.40 6.80 -14.25
C LEU A 23 -2.09 7.74 -15.25
N LYS A 24 -2.80 7.20 -16.26
CA LYS A 24 -3.57 7.96 -17.26
C LYS A 24 -4.54 8.98 -16.66
N PRO A 25 -5.39 8.63 -15.65
CA PRO A 25 -6.33 9.58 -15.09
C PRO A 25 -5.69 10.59 -14.11
N GLN A 26 -4.36 10.55 -13.91
CA GLN A 26 -3.61 11.45 -13.01
C GLN A 26 -4.26 11.67 -11.64
N LYS A 27 -4.78 10.57 -11.05
CA LYS A 27 -5.41 10.62 -9.73
C LYS A 27 -4.36 10.89 -8.65
N HIS A 28 -4.79 11.53 -7.56
CA HIS A 28 -3.94 11.66 -6.38
C HIS A 28 -3.57 10.28 -5.83
N SER A 29 -2.28 10.10 -5.57
CA SER A 29 -1.80 8.99 -4.76
C SER A 29 -2.16 9.23 -3.30
N PHE A 30 -2.42 8.13 -2.60
CA PHE A 30 -2.59 8.11 -1.16
C PHE A 30 -1.93 6.84 -0.63
N ILE A 31 -1.26 6.98 0.51
CA ILE A 31 -0.69 5.84 1.25
C ILE A 31 -1.68 5.55 2.37
N GLU A 32 -2.26 4.36 2.36
CA GLU A 32 -3.16 3.92 3.42
C GLU A 32 -2.34 3.35 4.58
N CYS A 33 -2.67 3.76 5.80
CA CYS A 33 -2.09 3.23 7.02
C CYS A 33 -3.15 2.42 7.77
N VAL A 34 -2.89 1.13 7.97
CA VAL A 34 -3.79 0.23 8.67
C VAL A 34 -3.11 -0.24 9.97
N PRO A 35 -3.61 0.20 11.15
CA PRO A 35 -3.13 -0.28 12.44
C PRO A 35 -3.72 -1.65 12.76
N LEU A 36 -2.86 -2.58 13.20
CA LEU A 36 -3.20 -3.98 13.44
C LEU A 36 -2.58 -4.46 14.75
N PRO A 37 -3.22 -5.40 15.48
CA PRO A 37 -2.58 -6.07 16.61
C PRO A 37 -1.31 -6.79 16.18
N TRP A 38 -0.30 -6.88 17.06
CA TRP A 38 0.97 -7.53 16.76
C TRP A 38 0.81 -8.98 16.25
N ASP A 39 -0.09 -9.76 16.84
CA ASP A 39 -0.34 -11.16 16.45
C ASP A 39 -0.70 -11.32 14.97
N GLN A 40 -1.49 -10.39 14.43
CA GLN A 40 -1.90 -10.40 13.03
C GLN A 40 -0.85 -9.75 12.13
N PHE A 41 -0.18 -8.73 12.66
CA PHE A 41 0.88 -8.03 11.97
C PHE A 41 2.06 -8.95 11.61
N GLU A 42 2.43 -9.89 12.48
CA GLU A 42 3.49 -10.87 12.20
C GLU A 42 3.17 -11.82 11.03
N LEU A 43 1.89 -12.08 10.78
CA LEU A 43 1.43 -12.96 9.71
C LEU A 43 1.43 -12.28 8.33
N LEU A 44 1.19 -10.96 8.28
CA LEU A 44 1.00 -10.21 7.04
C LEU A 44 2.14 -10.37 6.03
N PRO A 45 3.43 -10.31 6.39
CA PRO A 45 4.51 -10.44 5.42
C PRO A 45 4.50 -11.78 4.67
N GLY A 46 4.04 -12.86 5.32
CA GLY A 46 3.88 -14.18 4.70
C GLY A 46 2.73 -14.18 3.69
N TYR A 47 1.54 -13.75 4.11
CA TYR A 47 0.35 -13.68 3.25
C TYR A 47 0.53 -12.75 2.05
N PHE A 48 1.14 -11.58 2.23
CA PHE A 48 1.44 -10.68 1.12
C PHE A 48 2.43 -11.31 0.15
N LYS A 49 3.46 -12.00 0.64
CA LYS A 49 4.43 -12.68 -0.23
C LYS A 49 3.77 -13.78 -1.06
N GLU A 50 2.95 -14.62 -0.44
CA GLU A 50 2.22 -15.68 -1.13
C GLU A 50 1.21 -15.13 -2.13
N SER A 51 0.43 -14.12 -1.71
CA SER A 51 -0.59 -13.51 -2.56
C SER A 51 0.01 -12.77 -3.76
N ILE A 52 1.16 -12.09 -3.60
CA ILE A 52 1.85 -11.43 -4.71
C ILE A 52 2.44 -12.48 -5.68
N LEU A 53 2.98 -13.58 -5.17
CA LEU A 53 3.52 -14.65 -6.02
C LEU A 53 2.43 -15.40 -6.78
N SER A 54 1.26 -15.59 -6.17
CA SER A 54 0.09 -16.22 -6.79
C SER A 54 -0.73 -15.27 -7.67
N SER A 55 -0.54 -13.96 -7.52
CA SER A 55 -1.17 -12.96 -8.37
C SER A 55 -0.44 -12.81 -9.71
N GLU A 56 -1.22 -12.41 -10.71
CA GLU A 56 -0.81 -12.19 -12.10
C GLU A 56 -0.34 -13.43 -12.87
N ALA A 57 -0.28 -13.30 -14.20
CA ALA A 57 0.10 -14.39 -15.10
C ALA A 57 1.50 -14.92 -14.76
N GLU A 58 1.71 -16.23 -14.94
CA GLU A 58 3.00 -16.91 -14.70
C GLU A 58 4.15 -16.37 -15.61
N TRP A 59 3.81 -15.55 -16.61
CA TRP A 59 4.71 -14.97 -17.60
C TRP A 59 4.73 -13.43 -17.51
N SER A 60 5.20 -12.90 -16.38
CA SER A 60 5.49 -11.47 -16.22
C SER A 60 6.92 -11.16 -16.67
N GLN A 61 7.12 -10.03 -17.36
CA GLN A 61 8.45 -9.59 -17.80
C GLN A 61 9.29 -9.07 -16.62
N HIS A 62 8.65 -8.50 -15.61
CA HIS A 62 9.28 -8.06 -14.37
C HIS A 62 9.25 -9.14 -13.28
N LYS A 63 10.16 -9.02 -12.30
CA LYS A 63 10.12 -9.89 -11.13
C LYS A 63 8.85 -9.59 -10.33
N LYS A 64 7.94 -10.56 -10.25
CA LYS A 64 6.67 -10.45 -9.49
C LYS A 64 6.87 -9.91 -8.08
N LEU A 65 7.89 -10.37 -7.36
CA LEU A 65 8.17 -9.90 -6.01
C LEU A 65 9.49 -9.15 -5.99
N ILE A 66 9.41 -7.83 -5.87
CA ILE A 66 10.57 -7.01 -5.53
C ILE A 66 10.59 -6.95 -4.00
N GLN A 67 11.45 -7.78 -3.40
CA GLN A 67 11.79 -7.60 -1.99
C GLN A 67 12.51 -6.27 -1.85
N VAL A 68 11.85 -5.32 -1.19
CA VAL A 68 12.42 -4.04 -0.88
C VAL A 68 12.91 -4.10 0.56
N ASP A 69 14.07 -4.72 0.71
CA ASP A 69 14.89 -4.54 1.91
C ASP A 69 15.70 -3.26 1.71
N PHE A 70 15.27 -2.19 2.38
CA PHE A 70 15.89 -0.88 2.26
C PHE A 70 17.24 -0.80 2.99
N SER A 71 17.60 -1.82 3.77
CA SER A 71 18.97 -2.00 4.29
C SER A 71 19.94 -2.46 3.20
N ALA A 72 19.47 -3.28 2.26
CA ALA A 72 20.31 -3.84 1.19
C ALA A 72 20.44 -2.93 -0.05
N ARG A 73 19.55 -1.95 -0.23
CA ARG A 73 19.58 -1.01 -1.36
C ARG A 73 19.55 0.45 -0.88
N PRO A 74 20.69 1.16 -0.91
CA PRO A 74 20.71 2.59 -0.63
C PRO A 74 19.92 3.31 -1.73
N GLY A 75 18.74 3.82 -1.36
CA GLY A 75 17.83 4.43 -2.35
C GLY A 75 16.35 4.33 -2.06
N GLY A 76 15.94 3.51 -1.10
CA GLY A 76 14.54 3.46 -0.72
C GLY A 76 13.65 2.87 -1.81
N PHE A 77 12.34 3.12 -1.67
CA PHE A 77 11.30 2.58 -2.56
C PHE A 77 11.40 3.20 -3.95
N ARG A 78 11.71 4.49 -3.97
CA ARG A 78 11.85 5.31 -5.16
C ARG A 78 12.92 4.83 -6.14
N ARG A 79 13.98 4.15 -5.68
CA ARG A 79 15.00 3.56 -6.56
C ARG A 79 14.73 2.10 -6.92
N ALA A 80 13.87 1.42 -6.18
CA ALA A 80 13.52 0.03 -6.45
C ALA A 80 12.45 -0.10 -7.54
N MET A 81 11.62 0.93 -7.71
CA MET A 81 10.51 0.96 -8.67
C MET A 81 10.84 1.69 -9.95
N VAL A 82 10.15 1.30 -11.02
CA VAL A 82 10.24 1.95 -12.34
C VAL A 82 9.29 3.15 -12.37
N PRO A 83 9.75 4.34 -12.83
CA PRO A 83 8.87 5.49 -12.98
C PRO A 83 7.79 5.22 -14.05
N ASN A 84 6.61 5.83 -13.87
CA ASN A 84 5.51 5.82 -14.83
C ASN A 84 4.87 4.46 -15.14
N LEU A 85 5.16 3.41 -14.36
CA LEU A 85 4.44 2.14 -14.44
C LEU A 85 3.47 1.98 -13.26
N PRO A 86 2.32 1.31 -13.47
CA PRO A 86 1.47 0.84 -12.39
C PRO A 86 2.26 0.01 -11.36
N TYR A 87 1.97 0.23 -10.08
CA TYR A 87 2.65 -0.47 -9.01
C TYR A 87 1.78 -0.70 -7.78
N PHE A 88 2.16 -1.71 -7.02
CA PHE A 88 1.72 -1.97 -5.67
C PHE A 88 2.93 -1.96 -4.73
N MET A 89 2.79 -1.29 -3.59
CA MET A 89 3.77 -1.36 -2.50
C MET A 89 3.11 -1.62 -1.17
N VAL A 90 3.81 -2.38 -0.33
CA VAL A 90 3.45 -2.58 1.07
C VAL A 90 4.70 -2.48 1.93
N GLN A 91 4.60 -1.76 3.03
CA GLN A 91 5.66 -1.47 3.98
C GLN A 91 5.18 -1.82 5.38
N PHE A 92 5.99 -2.59 6.09
CA PHE A 92 5.65 -3.10 7.42
C PHE A 92 6.30 -2.31 8.55
N ASP A 93 7.17 -1.34 8.24
CA ASP A 93 7.90 -0.62 9.28
C ASP A 93 7.74 0.90 9.16
N HIS A 94 7.72 1.60 10.29
CA HIS A 94 7.65 3.06 10.35
C HIS A 94 8.87 3.75 9.71
N LYS A 95 10.05 3.11 9.72
CA LYS A 95 11.25 3.64 9.06
C LYS A 95 11.31 3.35 7.57
N GLY A 96 10.44 2.47 7.09
CA GLY A 96 10.51 1.97 5.73
C GLY A 96 11.81 1.23 5.48
N GLU A 97 12.14 0.28 6.36
CA GLU A 97 13.28 -0.62 6.20
C GLU A 97 12.89 -1.97 5.57
N LYS A 98 11.62 -2.37 5.73
CA LYS A 98 11.09 -3.63 5.22
C LYS A 98 9.78 -3.43 4.45
N GLY A 99 9.74 -3.94 3.23
CA GLY A 99 8.53 -3.94 2.41
C GLY A 99 8.61 -4.84 1.17
N TYR A 100 7.49 -4.94 0.48
CA TYR A 100 7.38 -5.56 -0.84
C TYR A 100 6.92 -4.52 -1.86
N GLY A 101 7.48 -4.61 -3.05
CA GLY A 101 7.05 -3.88 -4.23
C GLY A 101 6.69 -4.87 -5.33
N HIS A 102 5.69 -4.51 -6.10
CA HIS A 102 5.23 -5.28 -7.25
C HIS A 102 4.88 -4.30 -8.37
N VAL A 103 5.44 -4.53 -9.56
CA VAL A 103 5.09 -3.77 -10.77
C VAL A 103 3.92 -4.50 -11.39
N ILE A 104 2.81 -3.79 -11.59
CA ILE A 104 1.56 -4.38 -12.10
C ILE A 104 1.63 -4.36 -13.63
N GLU A 105 1.47 -5.53 -14.26
CA GLU A 105 1.48 -5.69 -15.71
C GLU A 105 0.10 -6.15 -16.22
N GLY A 106 -0.31 -5.72 -17.43
CA GLY A 106 -1.50 -6.27 -18.09
C GLY A 106 -2.85 -5.66 -17.72
N THR A 107 -2.90 -4.48 -17.11
CA THR A 107 -4.19 -3.76 -16.95
C THR A 107 -4.70 -3.25 -18.29
N ASP A 108 -6.00 -3.37 -18.58
CA ASP A 108 -6.62 -2.83 -19.81
C ASP A 108 -6.33 -1.32 -20.03
N ALA A 109 -6.04 -0.59 -18.96
CA ALA A 109 -5.62 0.80 -19.03
C ALA A 109 -4.25 1.01 -19.72
N MET A 110 -3.40 -0.02 -19.82
CA MET A 110 -2.17 -0.01 -20.61
C MET A 110 -2.42 -0.31 -22.10
N ASN A 111 -3.56 -0.93 -22.44
CA ASN A 111 -3.88 -1.36 -23.81
C ASN A 111 -4.55 -0.27 -24.68
N ASP A 112 -4.91 0.89 -24.12
CA ASP A 112 -5.39 2.02 -24.93
C ASP A 112 -4.19 2.74 -25.62
N GLU A 113 -4.14 2.55 -26.93
CA GLU A 113 -3.09 2.81 -27.94
C GLU A 113 -2.68 4.29 -28.16
N GLU A 114 -1.95 4.94 -27.26
CA GLU A 114 -1.35 6.25 -27.63
C GLU A 114 0.07 6.54 -27.11
N ASP A 115 0.50 5.94 -26.00
CA ASP A 115 1.85 6.17 -25.45
C ASP A 115 2.69 4.89 -25.43
N GLY A 116 3.23 4.50 -26.59
CA GLY A 116 4.58 3.95 -26.79
C GLY A 116 5.12 2.79 -25.93
N TYR A 117 4.33 2.09 -25.13
CA TYR A 117 4.73 0.85 -24.45
C TYR A 117 3.83 -0.28 -24.95
N ASP A 118 4.27 -0.96 -26.01
CA ASP A 118 3.72 -2.23 -26.48
C ASP A 118 4.05 -3.32 -25.43
N VAL A 119 3.28 -3.34 -24.34
CA VAL A 119 3.26 -4.48 -23.42
C VAL A 119 2.26 -5.44 -24.03
N GLY A 120 2.77 -6.30 -24.91
CA GLY A 120 2.01 -7.04 -25.91
C GLY A 120 0.68 -7.64 -25.45
N GLU A 121 -0.17 -7.81 -26.46
CA GLU A 121 -1.53 -8.38 -26.60
C GLU A 121 -1.89 -9.69 -25.83
N LYS A 122 -1.12 -10.09 -24.81
CA LYS A 122 -1.27 -11.33 -24.05
C LYS A 122 -1.75 -11.07 -22.62
N GLY A 123 -3.07 -10.89 -22.50
CA GLY A 123 -3.89 -11.40 -21.39
C GLY A 123 -3.25 -11.52 -20.00
N GLY A 124 -2.69 -10.42 -19.47
CA GLY A 124 -2.38 -10.33 -18.05
C GLY A 124 -3.68 -10.11 -17.28
N GLY A 125 -4.01 -10.98 -16.34
CA GLY A 125 -5.24 -10.85 -15.57
C GLY A 125 -5.31 -9.52 -14.81
N ASP A 126 -6.53 -8.97 -14.67
CA ASP A 126 -6.78 -7.73 -13.94
C ASP A 126 -6.23 -7.81 -12.50
N PHE A 127 -5.27 -6.94 -12.15
CA PHE A 127 -4.82 -6.79 -10.77
C PHE A 127 -5.94 -6.12 -9.94
N PRO A 128 -6.40 -6.74 -8.84
CA PRO A 128 -7.51 -6.19 -8.06
C PRO A 128 -7.15 -4.83 -7.46
N ARG A 129 -8.04 -3.84 -7.65
CA ARG A 129 -7.85 -2.51 -7.04
C ARG A 129 -7.71 -2.55 -5.52
N TRP A 130 -8.39 -3.50 -4.90
CA TRP A 130 -8.46 -3.65 -3.45
C TRP A 130 -7.58 -4.78 -2.93
N PHE A 131 -6.53 -5.16 -3.65
CA PHE A 131 -5.66 -6.29 -3.32
C PHE A 131 -5.20 -6.31 -1.84
N ALA A 132 -4.67 -5.19 -1.34
CA ALA A 132 -4.27 -5.10 0.07
C ALA A 132 -5.46 -5.21 1.03
N GLY A 133 -6.60 -4.61 0.69
CA GLY A 133 -7.82 -4.69 1.48
C GLY A 133 -8.37 -6.11 1.59
N GLU A 134 -8.23 -6.93 0.54
CA GLU A 134 -8.64 -8.34 0.56
C GLU A 134 -7.73 -9.17 1.47
N ILE A 135 -6.41 -8.98 1.39
CA ILE A 135 -5.45 -9.70 2.24
C ILE A 135 -5.67 -9.33 3.73
N ILE A 136 -5.74 -8.04 4.01
CA ILE A 136 -5.93 -7.53 5.37
C ILE A 136 -7.32 -7.93 5.90
N GLY A 137 -8.35 -7.82 5.07
CA GLY A 137 -9.72 -8.22 5.41
C GLY A 137 -9.84 -9.71 5.72
N ASN A 138 -9.15 -10.57 4.97
CA ASN A 138 -9.10 -12.01 5.24
C ASN A 138 -8.41 -12.33 6.57
N ILE A 139 -7.32 -11.61 6.92
CA ILE A 139 -6.61 -11.82 8.19
C ILE A 139 -7.43 -11.33 9.39
N LEU A 140 -8.17 -10.22 9.22
CA LEU A 140 -9.02 -9.65 10.25
C LEU A 140 -10.43 -10.27 10.32
N ASP A 141 -10.77 -11.20 9.42
CA ASP A 141 -12.11 -11.77 9.25
C ASP A 141 -13.21 -10.67 9.09
N LEU A 142 -12.93 -9.70 8.22
CA LEU A 142 -13.80 -8.56 7.95
C LEU A 142 -14.63 -8.73 6.67
N GLU A 143 -15.82 -8.13 6.67
CA GLU A 143 -16.70 -8.13 5.49
C GLU A 143 -16.15 -7.25 4.36
N ALA A 144 -16.16 -7.76 3.13
CA ALA A 144 -15.65 -7.07 1.94
C ALA A 144 -16.30 -5.71 1.65
N GLN A 145 -17.50 -5.46 2.19
CA GLN A 145 -18.15 -4.15 2.08
C GLN A 145 -17.32 -3.04 2.73
N ILE A 146 -16.52 -3.35 3.76
CA ILE A 146 -15.77 -2.35 4.53
C ILE A 146 -14.73 -1.63 3.65
N TRP A 147 -14.01 -2.36 2.79
CA TRP A 147 -13.00 -1.78 1.91
C TRP A 147 -13.49 -1.52 0.48
N ARG A 148 -14.44 -2.31 -0.04
CA ARG A 148 -14.99 -2.09 -1.40
C ARG A 148 -15.97 -0.91 -1.45
N ARG A 149 -16.70 -0.65 -0.37
CA ARG A 149 -17.71 0.41 -0.25
C ARG A 149 -17.65 1.06 1.15
N PRO A 150 -16.57 1.82 1.43
CA PRO A 150 -16.46 2.51 2.71
C PRO A 150 -17.65 3.46 2.89
N ARG A 151 -18.30 3.38 4.07
CA ARG A 151 -19.41 4.26 4.40
C ARG A 151 -18.90 5.70 4.53
N ARG A 152 -19.60 6.63 3.90
CA ARG A 152 -19.28 8.06 4.04
C ARG A 152 -19.53 8.49 5.49
N ILE A 153 -18.48 8.95 6.15
CA ILE A 153 -18.57 9.47 7.51
C ILE A 153 -19.06 10.92 7.45
N ASP A 154 -19.97 11.30 8.35
CA ASP A 154 -20.43 12.67 8.45
C ASP A 154 -19.34 13.60 8.99
N PHE A 155 -19.23 14.79 8.40
CA PHE A 155 -18.18 15.74 8.70
C PHE A 155 -18.21 16.22 10.16
N HIS A 156 -19.40 16.35 10.77
CA HIS A 156 -19.51 16.82 12.16
C HIS A 156 -19.02 15.77 13.15
N SER A 157 -19.34 14.50 12.90
CA SER A 157 -18.87 13.37 13.72
C SER A 157 -17.37 13.11 13.64
N ASN A 158 -16.70 13.58 12.57
CA ASN A 158 -15.27 13.33 12.38
C ASN A 158 -14.36 14.15 13.30
N LYS A 159 -14.86 15.26 13.88
CA LYS A 159 -14.06 16.15 14.73
C LYS A 159 -13.44 15.44 15.94
N GLU A 160 -14.18 14.53 16.57
CA GLU A 160 -13.71 13.77 17.72
C GLU A 160 -12.58 12.80 17.37
N ARG A 161 -12.66 12.14 16.21
CA ARG A 161 -11.59 11.26 15.70
C ARG A 161 -10.32 12.05 15.44
N VAL A 162 -10.43 13.18 14.73
CA VAL A 162 -9.27 14.03 14.43
C VAL A 162 -8.62 14.56 15.72
N ALA A 163 -9.42 14.93 16.72
CA ALA A 163 -8.91 15.40 18.01
C ALA A 163 -8.05 14.35 18.73
N LYS A 164 -8.39 13.06 18.64
CA LYS A 164 -7.59 11.97 19.21
C LYS A 164 -6.21 11.84 18.56
N PHE A 165 -6.13 11.96 17.24
CA PHE A 165 -4.87 11.89 16.50
C PHE A 165 -4.01 13.14 16.65
N LYS A 166 -4.62 14.30 16.91
CA LYS A 166 -3.90 15.58 17.07
C LYS A 166 -2.88 15.59 18.22
N LYS A 167 -3.02 14.71 19.23
CA LYS A 167 -2.06 14.56 20.33
C LYS A 167 -0.63 14.25 19.83
N PHE A 168 -0.52 13.52 18.72
CA PHE A 168 0.74 13.00 18.18
C PHE A 168 1.27 13.82 17.01
N ASP A 169 0.64 14.97 16.74
CA ASP A 169 1.02 15.86 15.64
C ASP A 169 2.25 16.70 15.99
N TRP A 170 3.39 16.35 15.40
CA TRP A 170 4.65 17.09 15.52
C TRP A 170 4.74 18.29 14.57
N THR A 171 3.83 18.44 13.59
CA THR A 171 3.90 19.49 12.58
C THR A 171 3.68 20.90 13.15
N GLY A 172 2.99 21.01 14.30
CA GLY A 172 2.90 22.24 15.06
C GLY A 172 4.25 22.77 15.57
N MET A 173 5.29 21.92 15.64
CA MET A 173 6.65 22.31 16.01
C MET A 173 7.47 22.82 14.82
N ILE A 174 7.03 22.57 13.58
CA ILE A 174 7.74 22.97 12.35
C ILE A 174 7.55 24.47 12.02
N GLY A 175 6.62 25.15 12.69
CA GLY A 175 6.17 26.52 12.35
C GLY A 175 6.64 27.64 13.29
N ARG A 176 7.77 27.51 13.99
CA ARG A 176 8.42 28.65 14.68
C ARG A 176 9.88 28.76 14.25
N ALA A 177 10.08 29.32 13.06
CA ALA A 177 11.35 29.91 12.63
C ALA A 177 11.05 31.34 12.14
#